data_AF-A0A7L5DZU2-F1
#
_entry.id   AF-A0A7L5DZU2-F1
#
_cell.length_a   1.000
_cell.length_b   1.000
_cell.length_c   1.000
_cell.angle_alpha   90.00
_cell.angle_beta   90.00
_cell.angle_gamma   90.00
#
_symmetry.space_group_name_H-M   'P 1'
#
loop_
_entity.id
_entity.type
_entity.pdbx_description
1 polymer ?
#
loop_
_entity_poly.entity_id
_entity_poly.type
_entity_poly.pdbx_seq_one_letter_code
_entity_poly.pdbx_strand_id
1 'polypeptide(L)'
;MKKPIYITTAIIFLLLNLCLTQVYSQARTSTSLGYDVNLPLHSGYKFGYGFNWQTNIKVSNKVAISPVLGYDRINSDGGIIYSNDGYGHYRYRDNIDLFYLGLGAKYYFDKQFFARAGAMIYIGGGNEDLVTGGIGGTAAVGYDWTIDKRSTFELTLRTDIINFKTNHREVGAIAGLGIAYKFNFRKLKE
;
A
#
# COMPACT_ATOMS: atom_id res chain seq x y z
N MET A 1 2.09 36.20 10.68
CA MET A 1 1.22 35.03 10.40
C MET A 1 1.86 34.18 9.31
N LYS A 2 2.39 32.99 9.64
CA LYS A 2 2.98 32.06 8.66
C LYS A 2 1.83 31.39 7.89
N LYS A 3 1.75 31.58 6.57
CA LYS A 3 0.78 30.87 5.72
C LYS A 3 1.09 29.36 5.76
N PRO A 4 0.08 28.47 5.77
CA PRO A 4 0.29 27.03 5.83
C PRO A 4 0.87 26.54 4.50
N ILE A 5 2.20 26.40 4.46
CA ILE A 5 2.98 25.93 3.31
C ILE A 5 2.45 24.57 2.80
N TYR A 6 1.94 23.73 3.69
CA TYR A 6 1.42 22.39 3.38
C TYR A 6 0.22 22.38 2.41
N ILE A 7 -0.66 23.38 2.49
CA ILE A 7 -1.83 23.47 1.60
C ILE A 7 -1.37 23.76 0.17
N THR A 8 -0.41 24.68 0.03
CA THR A 8 0.17 25.04 -1.26
C THR A 8 0.91 23.86 -1.89
N THR A 9 1.66 23.07 -1.10
CA THR A 9 2.37 21.88 -1.59
C THR A 9 1.41 20.78 -2.04
N ALA A 10 0.33 20.52 -1.29
CA ALA A 10 -0.69 19.54 -1.66
C ALA A 10 -1.43 19.92 -2.95
N ILE A 11 -1.76 21.21 -3.11
CA ILE A 11 -2.40 21.74 -4.33
C ILE A 11 -1.46 21.63 -5.53
N ILE A 12 -0.17 21.96 -5.36
CA ILE A 12 0.83 21.82 -6.43
C ILE A 12 1.00 20.36 -6.83
N PHE A 13 1.04 19.44 -5.87
CA PHE A 13 1.12 18.00 -6.15
C PHE A 13 -0.12 17.50 -6.90
N LEU A 14 -1.32 17.92 -6.48
CA LEU A 14 -2.57 17.61 -7.19
C LEU A 14 -2.56 18.15 -8.63
N LEU A 15 -2.13 19.40 -8.82
CA LEU A 15 -2.05 20.03 -10.15
C LEU A 15 -0.99 19.39 -11.05
N LEU A 16 0.16 18.98 -10.50
CA LEU A 16 1.17 18.21 -11.23
C LEU A 16 0.64 16.85 -11.68
N ASN A 17 -0.12 16.16 -10.83
CA ASN A 17 -0.77 14.90 -11.21
C ASN A 17 -1.80 15.14 -12.33
N LEU A 18 -2.60 16.21 -12.27
CA LEU A 18 -3.57 16.56 -13.30
C LEU A 18 -2.89 16.98 -14.62
N CYS A 19 -1.80 17.74 -14.59
CA CYS A 19 -1.07 18.13 -15.80
C CYS A 19 -0.38 16.93 -16.48
N LEU A 20 0.17 15.99 -15.70
CA LEU A 20 0.72 14.75 -16.25
C LEU A 20 -0.37 13.93 -16.95
N THR A 21 -1.63 13.95 -16.48
CA THR A 21 -2.71 13.20 -17.14
C THR A 21 -3.01 13.66 -18.58
N GLN A 22 -2.74 14.92 -18.94
CA GLN A 22 -3.05 15.41 -20.30
C GLN A 22 -2.05 14.93 -21.37
N VAL A 23 -0.79 14.69 -21.01
CA VAL A 23 0.24 14.23 -21.96
C VAL A 23 0.14 12.72 -22.22
N TYR A 24 -0.50 11.96 -21.32
CA TYR A 24 -0.70 10.51 -21.43
C TYR A 24 -2.02 10.07 -22.07
N SER A 25 -2.68 10.90 -22.90
CA SER A 25 -3.91 10.52 -23.61
C SER A 25 -3.78 9.24 -24.49
N GLN A 26 -2.56 8.73 -24.68
CA GLN A 26 -2.30 7.42 -25.30
C GLN A 26 -2.17 6.24 -24.31
N ALA A 27 -1.76 6.47 -23.05
CA ALA A 27 -1.62 5.43 -22.04
C ALA A 27 -3.00 5.04 -21.49
N ARG A 28 -3.30 3.73 -21.46
CA ARG A 28 -4.52 3.20 -20.81
C ARG A 28 -4.34 3.31 -19.29
N THR A 29 -4.71 4.44 -18.72
CA THR A 29 -4.62 4.69 -17.28
C THR A 29 -5.88 4.22 -16.56
N SER A 30 -5.74 3.86 -15.29
CA SER A 30 -6.86 3.55 -14.40
C SER A 30 -6.52 3.94 -12.96
N THR A 31 -7.53 4.23 -12.16
CA THR A 31 -7.40 4.47 -10.72
C THR A 31 -8.24 3.46 -9.96
N SER A 32 -7.78 3.02 -8.80
CA SER A 32 -8.49 2.06 -7.96
C SER A 32 -8.46 2.44 -6.49
N LEU A 33 -9.55 2.14 -5.80
CA LEU A 33 -9.68 2.24 -4.35
C LEU A 33 -9.91 0.84 -3.80
N GLY A 34 -9.07 0.44 -2.85
CA GLY A 34 -9.00 -0.90 -2.31
C GLY A 34 -9.18 -0.98 -0.80
N TYR A 35 -9.64 -2.13 -0.37
CA TYR A 35 -9.68 -2.57 1.02
C TYR A 35 -8.95 -3.90 1.14
N ASP A 36 -8.14 -4.04 2.19
CA ASP A 36 -7.31 -5.21 2.43
C ASP A 36 -7.56 -5.79 3.83
N VAL A 37 -7.45 -7.11 3.95
CA VAL A 37 -7.29 -7.81 5.23
C VAL A 37 -5.84 -8.27 5.32
N ASN A 38 -5.15 -7.84 6.36
CA ASN A 38 -3.71 -7.99 6.48
C ASN A 38 -3.37 -8.97 7.62
N LEU A 39 -2.48 -9.92 7.37
CA LEU A 39 -1.93 -10.86 8.34
C LEU A 39 -0.42 -10.66 8.44
N PRO A 40 0.07 -10.03 9.52
CA PRO A 40 1.49 -10.04 9.82
C PRO A 40 1.95 -11.47 10.09
N LEU A 41 3.04 -11.89 9.45
CA LEU A 41 3.64 -13.21 9.62
C LEU A 41 4.58 -13.28 10.84
N HIS A 42 4.76 -12.16 11.54
CA HIS A 42 5.55 -12.11 12.76
C HIS A 42 4.72 -12.48 13.99
N SER A 43 5.31 -13.27 14.90
CA SER A 43 4.66 -13.63 16.17
C SER A 43 4.38 -12.37 16.99
N GLY A 44 3.11 -12.16 17.35
CA GLY A 44 2.71 -11.05 18.21
C GLY A 44 1.62 -10.15 17.67
N TYR A 45 1.21 -10.35 16.43
CA TYR A 45 0.16 -9.57 15.81
C TYR A 45 -0.93 -10.46 15.24
N LYS A 46 -2.14 -9.91 15.18
CA LYS A 46 -3.36 -10.53 14.67
C LYS A 46 -3.73 -9.89 13.33
N PHE A 47 -4.79 -10.43 12.72
CA PHE A 47 -5.39 -9.84 11.53
C PHE A 47 -5.70 -8.36 11.75
N GLY A 48 -5.34 -7.59 10.73
CA GLY A 48 -5.58 -6.18 10.58
C GLY A 48 -6.37 -5.88 9.31
N TYR A 49 -6.51 -4.61 8.99
CA TYR A 49 -7.17 -4.15 7.78
C TYR A 49 -6.39 -3.02 7.12
N GLY A 50 -6.67 -2.75 5.86
CA GLY A 50 -6.02 -1.69 5.11
C GLY A 50 -6.93 -1.03 4.11
N PHE A 51 -6.56 0.17 3.72
CA PHE A 51 -7.15 0.92 2.62
C PHE A 51 -6.03 1.37 1.69
N ASN A 52 -6.26 1.28 0.39
CA ASN A 52 -5.29 1.74 -0.59
C ASN A 52 -5.95 2.52 -1.72
N TRP A 53 -5.20 3.46 -2.26
CA TRP A 53 -5.48 4.14 -3.50
C TRP A 53 -4.32 3.85 -4.45
N GLN A 54 -4.63 3.26 -5.60
CA GLN A 54 -3.64 2.89 -6.60
C GLN A 54 -3.98 3.55 -7.93
N THR A 55 -2.95 4.04 -8.61
CA THR A 55 -3.05 4.39 -10.03
C THR A 55 -2.30 3.33 -10.84
N ASN A 56 -2.78 3.03 -12.04
CA ASN A 56 -2.07 2.17 -12.99
C ASN A 56 -1.88 2.96 -14.29
N ILE A 57 -0.63 3.14 -14.70
CA ILE A 57 -0.22 3.83 -15.92
C ILE A 57 0.30 2.76 -16.88
N LYS A 58 -0.52 2.31 -17.85
CA LYS A 58 -0.07 1.30 -18.83
C LYS A 58 0.99 1.88 -19.76
N VAL A 59 2.19 1.33 -19.67
CA VAL A 59 3.32 1.61 -20.57
C VAL A 59 3.25 0.72 -21.81
N SER A 60 2.69 -0.49 -21.67
CA SER A 60 2.42 -1.40 -22.78
C SER A 60 1.12 -2.18 -22.56
N ASN A 61 0.79 -3.08 -23.49
CA ASN A 61 -0.36 -3.98 -23.30
C ASN A 61 -0.18 -4.94 -22.11
N LYS A 62 1.08 -5.24 -21.73
CA LYS A 62 1.41 -6.18 -20.66
C LYS A 62 1.98 -5.51 -19.41
N VAL A 63 2.45 -4.26 -19.49
CA VAL A 63 3.17 -3.60 -18.39
C VAL A 63 2.49 -2.31 -17.99
N ALA A 64 2.31 -2.11 -16.69
CA ALA A 64 1.89 -0.86 -16.09
C ALA A 64 2.82 -0.43 -14.95
N ILE A 65 3.04 0.87 -14.82
CA ILE A 65 3.64 1.46 -13.63
C ILE A 65 2.51 1.80 -12.67
N SER A 66 2.69 1.48 -11.39
CA SER A 66 1.64 1.57 -10.40
C SER A 66 2.10 2.22 -9.10
N PRO A 67 1.94 3.54 -8.96
CA PRO A 67 2.03 4.19 -7.66
C PRO A 67 0.83 3.80 -6.79
N VAL A 68 1.09 3.60 -5.50
CA VAL A 68 0.11 3.20 -4.49
C VAL A 68 0.30 4.09 -3.26
N LEU A 69 -0.76 4.69 -2.76
CA LEU A 69 -0.81 5.27 -1.43
C LEU A 69 -1.70 4.37 -0.58
N GLY A 70 -1.26 3.97 0.61
CA GLY A 70 -2.09 3.14 1.45
C GLY A 70 -1.88 3.35 2.93
N TYR A 71 -2.81 2.79 3.67
CA TYR A 71 -2.87 2.74 5.11
C TYR A 71 -3.18 1.31 5.54
N ASP A 72 -2.42 0.74 6.46
CA ASP A 72 -2.68 -0.56 7.05
C ASP A 72 -2.68 -0.44 8.58
N ARG A 73 -3.73 -0.94 9.21
CA ARG A 73 -3.77 -1.17 10.65
C ARG A 73 -3.43 -2.62 10.94
N ILE A 74 -2.43 -2.82 11.79
CA ILE A 74 -1.98 -4.11 12.29
C ILE A 74 -2.37 -4.21 13.76
N ASN A 75 -3.18 -5.21 14.10
CA ASN A 75 -3.67 -5.36 15.47
C ASN A 75 -2.69 -6.18 16.31
N SER A 76 -2.43 -5.74 17.54
CA SER A 76 -1.63 -6.48 18.51
C SER A 76 -2.40 -7.68 19.05
N ASP A 77 -1.68 -8.73 19.42
CA ASP A 77 -2.24 -9.84 20.19
C ASP A 77 -2.49 -9.52 21.66
N GLY A 78 -1.97 -8.39 22.16
CA GLY A 78 -2.03 -7.95 23.56
C GLY A 78 -0.87 -8.50 24.42
N GLY A 79 0.15 -9.10 23.81
CA GLY A 79 1.29 -9.66 24.51
C GLY A 79 2.17 -8.61 25.21
N ILE A 80 2.83 -9.03 26.29
CA ILE A 80 3.77 -8.20 27.04
C ILE A 80 5.17 -8.38 26.45
N ILE A 81 5.85 -7.26 26.16
CA ILE A 81 7.23 -7.24 25.68
C ILE A 81 8.15 -6.89 26.86
N TYR A 82 9.21 -7.68 27.05
CA TYR A 82 10.27 -7.40 28.00
C TYR A 82 11.26 -6.41 27.38
N SER A 83 11.39 -5.21 27.96
CA SER A 83 12.47 -4.28 27.58
C SER A 83 13.74 -4.66 28.35
N ASN A 84 14.87 -4.80 27.65
CA ASN A 84 16.13 -5.25 28.24
C ASN A 84 17.01 -4.06 28.69
N ASP A 85 16.36 -3.01 29.21
CA ASP A 85 16.99 -1.71 29.48
C ASP A 85 17.53 -1.62 30.92
N GLY A 86 17.87 -2.76 31.55
CA GLY A 86 18.40 -2.84 32.92
C GLY A 86 17.38 -2.58 34.03
N TYR A 87 16.23 -1.98 33.72
CA TYR A 87 15.08 -1.78 34.60
C TYR A 87 13.89 -2.48 33.96
N GLY A 88 13.45 -3.61 34.53
CA GLY A 88 12.41 -4.46 33.94
C GLY A 88 11.06 -3.76 33.77
N HIS A 89 10.90 -3.04 32.65
CA HIS A 89 9.66 -2.42 32.25
C HIS A 89 8.86 -3.37 31.36
N TYR A 90 7.63 -3.66 31.78
CA TYR A 90 6.64 -4.34 30.97
C TYR A 90 5.99 -3.31 30.04
N ARG A 91 6.14 -3.48 28.72
CA ARG A 91 5.38 -2.70 27.74
C ARG A 91 4.36 -3.60 27.07
N TYR A 92 3.11 -3.15 27.01
CA TYR A 92 2.10 -3.81 26.19
C TYR A 92 2.46 -3.62 24.72
N ARG A 93 2.34 -4.68 23.93
CA ARG A 93 2.46 -4.57 22.47
C ARG A 93 1.25 -3.81 21.96
N ASP A 94 1.47 -2.66 21.33
CA ASP A 94 0.41 -1.84 20.77
C ASP A 94 0.10 -2.18 19.30
N ASN A 95 -1.09 -1.74 18.85
CA ASN A 95 -1.44 -1.76 17.44
C ASN A 95 -0.48 -0.87 16.64
N ILE A 96 -0.27 -1.20 15.37
CA ILE A 96 0.54 -0.40 14.44
C ILE A 96 -0.35 0.13 13.33
N ASP A 97 -0.39 1.46 13.21
CA ASP A 97 -0.99 2.19 12.12
C ASP A 97 0.11 2.58 11.13
N LEU A 98 0.10 1.99 9.94
CA LEU A 98 1.12 2.15 8.90
C LEU A 98 0.56 2.98 7.74
N PHE A 99 1.27 4.01 7.32
CA PHE A 99 1.04 4.71 6.06
C PHE A 99 2.19 4.42 5.11
N TYR A 100 1.90 4.13 3.85
CA TYR A 100 2.92 3.83 2.86
C TYR A 100 2.65 4.48 1.51
N LEU A 101 3.75 4.79 0.82
CA LEU A 101 3.76 5.18 -0.58
C LEU A 101 4.62 4.17 -1.33
N GLY A 102 3.97 3.38 -2.19
CA GLY A 102 4.57 2.37 -3.05
C GLY A 102 4.72 2.84 -4.48
N LEU A 103 5.75 2.34 -5.16
CA LEU A 103 5.91 2.40 -6.60
C LEU A 103 6.30 1.02 -7.11
N GLY A 104 5.48 0.44 -7.98
CA GLY A 104 5.74 -0.88 -8.54
C GLY A 104 5.43 -0.99 -10.02
N ALA A 105 5.90 -2.09 -10.62
CA ALA A 105 5.51 -2.51 -11.95
C ALA A 105 4.50 -3.65 -11.85
N LYS A 106 3.44 -3.58 -12.65
CA LYS A 106 2.44 -4.63 -12.82
C LYS A 106 2.63 -5.26 -14.21
N TYR A 107 2.81 -6.57 -14.24
CA TYR A 107 2.91 -7.38 -15.45
C TYR A 107 1.66 -8.25 -15.60
N TYR A 108 1.01 -8.16 -16.76
CA TYR A 108 -0.18 -8.92 -17.12
C TYR A 108 0.24 -10.17 -17.90
N PHE A 109 0.00 -11.34 -17.31
CA PHE A 109 0.16 -12.63 -17.98
C PHE A 109 -0.91 -12.83 -19.05
N ASP A 110 -2.12 -12.37 -18.73
CA ASP A 110 -3.28 -12.32 -19.60
C ASP A 110 -4.07 -11.02 -19.34
N LYS A 111 -5.17 -10.78 -20.08
CA LYS A 111 -6.06 -9.62 -19.88
C LYS A 111 -6.56 -9.50 -18.44
N GLN A 112 -6.65 -10.61 -17.70
CA GLN A 112 -7.23 -10.67 -16.35
C GLN A 112 -6.19 -10.91 -15.25
N PHE A 113 -5.19 -11.76 -15.48
CA PHE A 113 -4.22 -12.13 -14.45
C PHE A 113 -2.96 -11.26 -14.50
N PHE A 114 -2.50 -10.82 -13.33
CA PHE A 114 -1.28 -10.03 -13.21
C PHE A 114 -0.42 -10.43 -12.02
N ALA A 115 0.86 -10.07 -12.11
CA ALA A 115 1.77 -9.95 -10.98
C ALA A 115 2.22 -8.50 -10.83
N ARG A 116 2.52 -8.07 -9.60
CA ARG A 116 3.04 -6.75 -9.27
C ARG A 116 4.26 -6.92 -8.37
N ALA A 117 5.30 -6.13 -8.59
CA ALA A 117 6.42 -6.01 -7.67
C ALA A 117 6.89 -4.57 -7.60
N GLY A 118 7.33 -4.12 -6.43
CA GLY A 118 7.73 -2.74 -6.23
C GLY A 118 8.42 -2.48 -4.90
N ALA A 119 8.84 -1.24 -4.73
CA ALA A 119 9.37 -0.71 -3.49
C ALA A 119 8.31 0.18 -2.83
N MET A 120 8.39 0.35 -1.53
CA MET A 120 7.59 1.31 -0.79
C MET A 120 8.42 2.05 0.24
N ILE A 121 8.03 3.28 0.52
CA ILE A 121 8.41 3.97 1.75
C ILE A 121 7.23 3.90 2.72
N TYR A 122 7.51 3.72 4.00
CA TYR A 122 6.46 3.65 5.01
C TYR A 122 6.84 4.42 6.26
N ILE A 123 5.81 4.89 6.96
CA ILE A 123 5.86 5.41 8.31
C ILE A 123 4.78 4.69 9.11
N GLY A 124 5.10 4.27 10.32
CA GLY A 124 4.21 3.52 11.20
C GLY A 124 4.22 4.12 12.59
N GLY A 125 3.05 4.20 13.20
CA GLY A 125 2.83 4.70 14.55
C GLY A 125 2.08 3.66 15.40
N GLY A 126 2.41 3.56 16.69
CA GLY A 126 1.56 2.94 17.71
C GLY A 126 1.25 3.94 18.82
N ASN A 127 0.54 3.53 19.87
CA ASN A 127 0.30 4.43 21.00
C ASN A 127 1.61 4.87 21.68
N GLU A 128 1.61 6.15 22.06
CA GLU A 128 2.58 7.01 22.79
C GLU A 128 4.09 6.94 22.48
N ASP A 129 4.67 5.83 22.03
CA ASP A 129 6.13 5.67 21.94
C ASP A 129 6.67 4.94 20.69
N LEU A 130 5.79 4.40 19.83
CA LEU A 130 6.24 3.64 18.67
C LEU A 130 6.17 4.49 17.40
N VAL A 131 7.28 5.09 16.98
CA VAL A 131 7.43 5.68 15.64
C VAL A 131 8.43 4.84 14.87
N THR A 132 7.97 4.21 13.79
CA THR A 132 8.81 3.44 12.87
C THR A 132 8.70 4.00 11.45
N GLY A 133 9.73 3.83 10.66
CA GLY A 133 9.72 4.27 9.28
C GLY A 133 10.89 3.65 8.53
N GLY A 134 10.72 3.49 7.23
CA GLY A 134 11.74 2.84 6.42
C GLY A 134 11.35 2.63 4.97
N ILE A 135 12.15 1.80 4.32
CA ILE A 135 11.95 1.35 2.95
C ILE A 135 11.60 -0.14 3.03
N GLY A 136 10.60 -0.55 2.27
CA GLY A 136 10.14 -1.92 2.15
C GLY A 136 9.93 -2.35 0.71
N GLY A 137 9.52 -3.60 0.54
CA GLY A 137 9.18 -4.18 -0.76
C GLY A 137 7.75 -4.71 -0.76
N THR A 138 7.08 -4.63 -1.90
CA THR A 138 5.75 -5.25 -2.10
C THR A 138 5.81 -6.18 -3.30
N ALA A 139 5.19 -7.33 -3.18
CA ALA A 139 4.91 -8.23 -4.29
C ALA A 139 3.45 -8.66 -4.22
N ALA A 140 2.80 -8.84 -5.36
CA ALA A 140 1.41 -9.27 -5.41
C ALA A 140 1.10 -10.07 -6.67
N VAL A 141 0.08 -10.90 -6.59
CA VAL A 141 -0.61 -11.48 -7.74
C VAL A 141 -2.08 -11.11 -7.66
N GLY A 142 -2.75 -11.01 -8.79
CA GLY A 142 -4.16 -10.64 -8.78
C GLY A 142 -4.92 -10.94 -10.05
N TYR A 143 -6.21 -10.67 -9.96
CA TYR A 143 -7.21 -10.97 -10.99
C TYR A 143 -8.13 -9.77 -11.18
N ASP A 144 -8.23 -9.34 -12.44
CA ASP A 144 -9.10 -8.26 -12.90
C ASP A 144 -10.44 -8.79 -13.40
N TRP A 145 -11.45 -8.77 -12.53
CA TRP A 145 -12.83 -9.06 -12.89
C TRP A 145 -13.47 -7.85 -13.55
N THR A 146 -13.51 -7.83 -14.88
CA THR A 146 -14.19 -6.77 -15.64
C THR A 146 -15.70 -6.91 -15.54
N ILE A 147 -16.37 -5.88 -15.02
CA ILE A 147 -17.83 -5.83 -14.87
C ILE A 147 -18.45 -5.11 -16.06
N ASP A 148 -17.83 -4.01 -16.47
CA ASP A 148 -18.27 -3.17 -17.59
C ASP A 148 -17.04 -2.55 -18.28
N LYS A 149 -17.25 -1.87 -19.41
CA LYS A 149 -16.24 -1.24 -20.26
C LYS A 149 -15.35 -0.25 -19.52
N ARG A 150 -15.76 0.25 -18.35
CA ARG A 150 -14.98 1.17 -17.52
C ARG A 150 -14.70 0.66 -16.11
N SER A 151 -15.34 -0.41 -15.66
CA SER A 151 -15.31 -0.82 -14.25
C SER A 151 -14.80 -2.25 -14.10
N THR A 152 -13.82 -2.41 -13.22
CA THR A 152 -13.17 -3.68 -12.93
C THR A 152 -13.05 -3.83 -11.42
N PHE A 153 -13.38 -5.00 -10.88
CA PHE A 153 -12.93 -5.38 -9.53
C PHE A 153 -11.57 -6.06 -9.63
N GLU A 154 -10.59 -5.57 -8.87
CA GLU A 154 -9.26 -6.14 -8.78
C GLU A 154 -9.14 -6.92 -7.47
N LEU A 155 -9.01 -8.24 -7.57
CA LEU A 155 -8.72 -9.12 -6.43
C LEU A 155 -7.21 -9.30 -6.35
N THR A 156 -6.63 -9.13 -5.17
CA THR A 156 -5.17 -9.14 -4.99
C THR A 156 -4.77 -9.99 -3.79
N LEU A 157 -3.77 -10.85 -3.98
CA LEU A 157 -3.01 -11.46 -2.90
C LEU A 157 -1.62 -10.80 -2.89
N ARG A 158 -1.29 -10.06 -1.84
CA ARG A 158 -0.03 -9.34 -1.70
C ARG A 158 0.80 -9.85 -0.54
N THR A 159 2.10 -9.61 -0.63
CA THR A 159 3.04 -9.70 0.47
C THR A 159 3.86 -8.42 0.53
N ASP A 160 3.96 -7.85 1.72
CA ASP A 160 4.74 -6.65 2.00
C ASP A 160 5.85 -7.03 2.96
N ILE A 161 7.06 -6.56 2.69
CA ILE A 161 8.25 -6.78 3.51
C ILE A 161 8.64 -5.42 4.07
N ILE A 162 8.44 -5.24 5.38
CA ILE A 162 8.76 -4.00 6.09
C ILE A 162 9.57 -4.29 7.35
N ASN A 163 10.42 -3.36 7.75
CA ASN A 163 11.26 -3.49 8.93
C ASN A 163 10.63 -2.76 10.11
N PHE A 164 10.08 -3.52 11.06
CA PHE A 164 9.71 -2.98 12.37
C PHE A 164 10.98 -2.93 13.23
N LYS A 165 11.50 -1.74 13.50
CA LYS A 165 12.53 -1.60 14.53
C LYS A 165 11.85 -1.67 15.90
N THR A 166 11.75 -2.87 16.44
CA THR A 166 11.38 -3.10 17.84
C THR A 166 12.40 -4.08 18.43
N ASN A 167 13.37 -3.56 19.17
CA ASN A 167 14.37 -4.26 19.99
C ASN A 167 14.67 -5.73 19.61
N HIS A 168 15.39 -5.92 18.48
CA HIS A 168 16.15 -7.13 18.09
C HIS A 168 15.50 -8.21 17.19
N ARG A 169 14.37 -7.95 16.52
CA ARG A 169 13.99 -8.76 15.34
C ARG A 169 13.61 -7.90 14.15
N GLU A 170 14.35 -8.10 13.07
CA GLU A 170 14.31 -7.30 11.86
C GLU A 170 13.52 -8.06 10.77
N VAL A 171 12.69 -7.34 10.03
CA VAL A 171 11.76 -7.82 9.00
C VAL A 171 10.47 -8.47 9.52
N GLY A 172 9.36 -7.74 9.40
CA GLY A 172 8.00 -8.27 9.46
C GLY A 172 7.42 -8.36 8.05
N ALA A 173 7.18 -9.59 7.60
CA ALA A 173 6.39 -9.82 6.39
C ALA A 173 4.90 -9.72 6.72
N ILE A 174 4.10 -9.13 5.82
CA ILE A 174 2.65 -9.03 5.92
C ILE A 174 2.06 -9.66 4.69
N ALA A 175 1.19 -10.66 4.85
CA ALA A 175 0.35 -11.17 3.76
C ALA A 175 -0.98 -10.42 3.75
N GLY A 176 -1.46 -9.99 2.59
CA GLY A 176 -2.70 -9.24 2.46
C GLY A 176 -3.60 -9.82 1.39
N LEU A 177 -4.89 -9.95 1.69
CA LEU A 177 -5.92 -10.21 0.69
C LEU A 177 -6.73 -8.94 0.48
N GLY A 178 -6.79 -8.48 -0.78
CA GLY A 178 -7.38 -7.21 -1.14
C GLY A 178 -8.46 -7.32 -2.21
N ILE A 179 -9.43 -6.42 -2.14
CA ILE A 179 -10.37 -6.14 -3.21
C ILE A 179 -10.34 -4.64 -3.51
N ALA A 180 -10.28 -4.28 -4.79
CA ALA A 180 -10.29 -2.89 -5.20
C ALA A 180 -11.27 -2.63 -6.33
N TYR A 181 -12.01 -1.53 -6.23
CA TYR A 181 -12.79 -1.01 -7.35
C TYR A 181 -11.88 -0.18 -8.24
N LYS A 182 -11.75 -0.57 -9.51
CA LYS A 182 -10.90 0.07 -10.51
C LYS A 182 -11.73 0.72 -11.60
N PHE A 183 -11.51 2.01 -11.78
CA PHE A 183 -12.07 2.81 -12.87
C PHE A 183 -11.05 3.01 -13.99
N ASN A 184 -11.41 2.57 -15.19
CA ASN A 184 -10.62 2.70 -16.40
C ASN A 184 -10.99 3.99 -17.14
N PHE A 185 -10.01 4.89 -17.32
CA PHE A 185 -10.25 6.17 -18.01
C PHE A 185 -10.56 5.97 -19.49
N ARG A 186 -10.00 4.91 -20.10
CA ARG A 186 -10.32 4.48 -21.47
C ARG A 186 -11.22 3.25 -21.44
N LYS A 187 -12.22 3.21 -22.34
CA LYS A 187 -13.08 2.05 -22.53
C LYS A 187 -12.23 0.82 -22.90
N LEU A 188 -12.45 -0.28 -22.20
CA LEU A 188 -11.91 -1.59 -22.57
C LEU A 188 -12.56 -2.02 -23.88
N LYS A 189 -11.74 -2.47 -24.84
CA LYS A 189 -12.23 -3.12 -26.06
C LYS A 189 -12.39 -4.61 -25.74
N GLU A 190 -13.58 -5.14 -26.02
CA GLU A 190 -13.89 -6.57 -25.95
C GLU A 190 -12.91 -7.38 -26.82
#